data_AF-A0A1Q7HEJ3-F1
#
_entry.id   AF-A0A1Q7HEJ3-F1
#
_cell.length_a   1.000
_cell.length_b   1.000
_cell.length_c   1.000
_cell.angle_alpha   90.00
_cell.angle_beta   90.00
_cell.angle_gamma   90.00
#
_symmetry.space_group_name_H-M   'P 1'
#
loop_
_entity.id
_entity.type
_entity.pdbx_description
1 polymer ?
#
loop_
_entity_poly.entity_id
_entity_poly.type
_entity_poly.pdbx_seq_one_letter_code
_entity_poly.pdbx_strand_id
1 'polypeptide(L)'
;MTRVAVVAVALTLSVSATAFAQDAKSVALAKELAAALDAAKLDSLAAPDPSNPDTFVAALYFANMQLLVVSAKYTAPLLLIAKVAKKDYRDVYIDLNSASVPESKIFIEDLGADGLKAKREENQVFDTFEQAGKRTVFDSDWKKQKLTEQEYMKAFSGADDQYAHILTALLAQLKKTS
;
A
#
# COMPACT_ATOMS: atom_id res chain seq x y z
N MET A 1 71.49 -19.94 -4.15
CA MET A 1 71.52 -18.54 -3.65
C MET A 1 71.26 -17.69 -4.89
N THR A 2 70.17 -16.96 -5.10
CA THR A 2 69.54 -15.91 -4.28
C THR A 2 68.13 -15.60 -4.86
N ARG A 3 67.24 -15.07 -4.01
CA ARG A 3 65.79 -14.77 -4.18
C ARG A 3 65.47 -13.64 -5.16
N VAL A 4 64.23 -13.58 -5.72
CA VAL A 4 63.24 -12.45 -5.81
C VAL A 4 61.95 -13.04 -6.44
N ALA A 5 60.85 -13.32 -5.72
CA ALA A 5 59.73 -12.50 -5.21
C ALA A 5 58.57 -12.24 -6.22
N VAL A 6 57.36 -12.53 -5.72
CA VAL A 6 56.01 -12.64 -6.31
C VAL A 6 55.39 -11.27 -6.66
N VAL A 7 54.58 -11.18 -7.72
CA VAL A 7 53.30 -10.42 -7.69
C VAL A 7 52.26 -11.10 -8.60
N ALA A 8 51.24 -11.69 -7.98
CA ALA A 8 49.97 -12.03 -8.61
C ALA A 8 49.01 -10.86 -8.35
N VAL A 9 48.47 -10.24 -9.39
CA VAL A 9 47.38 -9.26 -9.26
C VAL A 9 46.09 -9.94 -9.69
N ALA A 10 45.32 -10.40 -8.71
CA ALA A 10 43.91 -10.73 -8.87
C ALA A 10 43.13 -9.40 -8.89
N LEU A 11 42.53 -9.06 -10.03
CA LEU A 11 41.64 -7.91 -10.16
C LEU A 11 40.19 -8.41 -10.03
N THR A 12 39.77 -8.69 -8.81
CA THR A 12 38.35 -8.78 -8.45
C THR A 12 37.94 -7.43 -7.88
N LEU A 13 36.97 -6.76 -8.51
CA LEU A 13 35.94 -5.88 -7.92
C LEU A 13 35.35 -4.98 -9.00
N SER A 14 34.08 -5.21 -9.33
CA SER A 14 33.08 -4.17 -9.61
C SER A 14 31.71 -4.85 -9.75
N VAL A 15 31.06 -5.15 -8.61
CA VAL A 15 29.61 -5.36 -8.59
C VAL A 15 29.01 -3.96 -8.74
N SER A 16 28.79 -3.53 -9.98
CA SER A 16 27.96 -2.36 -10.25
C SER A 16 26.52 -2.77 -9.99
N ALA A 17 26.00 -2.33 -8.85
CA ALA A 17 24.60 -2.43 -8.51
C ALA A 17 23.76 -1.71 -9.58
N THR A 18 23.26 -2.46 -10.56
CA THR A 18 22.03 -2.08 -11.24
C THR A 18 20.90 -2.29 -10.24
N ALA A 19 20.72 -1.34 -9.34
CA ALA A 19 19.43 -1.12 -8.69
C ALA A 19 18.48 -0.66 -9.79
N PHE A 20 18.01 -1.60 -10.61
CA PHE A 20 16.80 -1.39 -11.39
C PHE A 20 15.72 -0.99 -10.38
N ALA A 21 14.99 0.07 -10.69
CA ALA A 21 13.86 0.55 -9.92
C ALA A 21 13.00 -0.65 -9.53
N GLN A 22 13.12 -1.08 -8.27
CA GLN A 22 12.23 -2.09 -7.74
C GLN A 22 10.86 -1.43 -7.72
N ASP A 23 9.89 -2.03 -8.42
CA ASP A 23 8.50 -1.58 -8.36
C ASP A 23 8.08 -1.45 -6.89
N ALA A 24 7.21 -0.48 -6.61
CA ALA A 24 6.68 -0.27 -5.27
C ALA A 24 6.06 -1.59 -4.76
N LYS A 25 6.20 -1.88 -3.46
CA LYS A 25 5.78 -3.14 -2.85
C LYS A 25 4.30 -3.40 -3.05
N SER A 26 3.50 -2.34 -3.12
CA SER A 26 2.06 -2.41 -3.36
C SER A 26 1.68 -2.85 -4.78
N VAL A 27 2.54 -2.69 -5.79
CA VAL A 27 2.18 -2.90 -7.22
C VAL A 27 1.69 -4.33 -7.48
N ALA A 28 2.47 -5.34 -7.09
CA ALA A 28 2.09 -6.73 -7.31
C ALA A 28 0.84 -7.12 -6.49
N LEU A 29 0.75 -6.62 -5.25
CA LEU A 29 -0.32 -6.93 -4.31
C LEU A 29 -1.65 -6.29 -4.73
N ALA A 30 -1.64 -5.05 -5.23
CA ALA A 30 -2.83 -4.34 -5.68
C ALA A 30 -3.42 -5.03 -6.91
N LYS A 31 -2.57 -5.40 -7.87
CA LYS A 31 -2.98 -6.18 -9.06
C LYS A 31 -3.53 -7.56 -8.68
N GLU A 32 -2.89 -8.28 -7.75
CA GLU A 32 -3.40 -9.56 -7.23
C GLU A 32 -4.78 -9.36 -6.61
N LEU A 33 -4.95 -8.34 -5.77
CA LEU A 33 -6.22 -8.05 -5.10
C LEU A 33 -7.32 -7.69 -6.10
N ALA A 34 -7.06 -6.78 -7.04
CA ALA A 34 -8.02 -6.38 -8.06
C ALA A 34 -8.48 -7.58 -8.90
N ALA A 35 -7.55 -8.40 -9.39
CA ALA A 35 -7.86 -9.60 -10.16
C ALA A 35 -8.67 -10.62 -9.35
N ALA A 36 -8.35 -10.79 -8.06
CA ALA A 36 -9.05 -11.71 -7.19
C ALA A 36 -10.47 -11.22 -6.83
N LEU A 37 -10.66 -9.90 -6.67
CA LEU A 37 -11.97 -9.28 -6.48
C LEU A 37 -12.84 -9.41 -7.73
N ASP A 38 -12.27 -9.19 -8.92
CA ASP A 38 -12.96 -9.44 -10.20
C ASP A 38 -13.40 -10.90 -10.33
N ALA A 39 -12.50 -11.84 -10.05
CA ALA A 39 -12.81 -13.27 -10.09
C ALA A 39 -13.93 -13.66 -9.10
N ALA A 40 -13.94 -13.05 -7.92
CA ALA A 40 -14.97 -13.25 -6.90
C ALA A 40 -16.24 -12.41 -7.13
N LYS A 41 -16.25 -11.50 -8.11
CA LYS A 41 -17.31 -10.50 -8.35
C LYS A 41 -17.62 -9.66 -7.10
N LEU A 42 -16.58 -9.32 -6.35
CA LEU A 42 -16.67 -8.49 -5.15
C LEU A 42 -16.26 -7.05 -5.46
N ASP A 43 -17.03 -6.11 -4.93
CA ASP A 43 -16.76 -4.67 -5.02
C ASP A 43 -16.23 -4.09 -3.70
N SER A 44 -16.14 -4.92 -2.67
CA SER A 44 -15.73 -4.53 -1.34
C SER A 44 -15.15 -5.72 -0.58
N LEU A 45 -14.16 -5.45 0.27
CA LEU A 45 -13.52 -6.45 1.12
C LEU A 45 -13.01 -5.78 2.38
N ALA A 46 -13.13 -6.44 3.52
CA ALA A 46 -12.60 -5.94 4.78
C ALA A 46 -12.06 -7.05 5.67
N ALA A 47 -11.06 -6.73 6.47
CA ALA A 47 -10.36 -7.68 7.34
C ALA A 47 -9.91 -7.00 8.64
N PRO A 48 -9.76 -7.75 9.74
CA PRO A 48 -8.94 -7.32 10.87
C PRO A 48 -7.48 -7.18 10.43
N ASP A 49 -6.77 -6.18 10.95
CA ASP A 49 -5.32 -6.09 10.79
C ASP A 49 -4.65 -7.17 11.66
N PRO A 50 -3.90 -8.12 11.09
CA PRO A 50 -3.26 -9.19 11.85
C PRO A 50 -2.16 -8.67 12.80
N SER A 51 -1.61 -7.49 12.55
CA SER A 51 -0.56 -6.88 13.39
C SER A 51 -1.12 -6.04 14.53
N ASN A 52 -2.39 -5.62 14.46
CA ASN A 52 -3.00 -4.69 15.40
C ASN A 52 -4.46 -5.09 15.71
N PRO A 53 -4.77 -5.66 16.89
CA PRO A 53 -6.07 -6.27 17.16
C PRO A 53 -7.27 -5.30 17.14
N ASP A 54 -7.04 -4.00 17.36
CA ASP A 54 -8.10 -2.97 17.33
C ASP A 54 -8.19 -2.25 15.98
N THR A 55 -7.39 -2.64 14.99
CA THR A 55 -7.33 -2.02 13.67
C THR A 55 -7.98 -2.92 12.63
N PHE A 56 -8.73 -2.29 11.73
CA PHE A 56 -9.36 -2.97 10.61
C PHE A 56 -8.99 -2.27 9.32
N VAL A 57 -8.96 -3.05 8.26
CA VAL A 57 -8.72 -2.58 6.91
C VAL A 57 -9.94 -2.88 6.05
N ALA A 58 -10.28 -1.98 5.13
CA ALA A 58 -11.35 -2.17 4.18
C ALA A 58 -11.01 -1.50 2.85
N ALA A 59 -11.45 -2.12 1.76
CA ALA A 59 -11.34 -1.61 0.41
C ALA A 59 -12.71 -1.56 -0.26
N LEU A 60 -12.96 -0.49 -1.00
CA LEU A 60 -13.93 -0.46 -2.09
C LEU A 60 -13.18 -0.57 -3.41
N TYR A 61 -13.64 -1.49 -4.26
CA TYR A 61 -13.07 -1.73 -5.58
C TYR A 61 -14.04 -1.28 -6.65
N PHE A 62 -13.55 -0.43 -7.53
CA PHE A 62 -14.23 -0.01 -8.74
C PHE A 62 -13.49 -0.65 -9.90
N ALA A 63 -14.12 -1.65 -10.52
CA ALA A 63 -13.49 -2.53 -11.49
C ALA A 63 -12.69 -1.77 -12.57
N ASN A 64 -11.39 -2.09 -12.68
CA ASN A 64 -10.44 -1.46 -13.61
C ASN A 64 -10.29 0.07 -13.50
N MET A 65 -10.76 0.68 -12.41
CA MET A 65 -10.71 2.13 -12.21
C MET A 65 -9.89 2.51 -11.00
N GLN A 66 -10.19 1.96 -9.83
CA GLN A 66 -9.50 2.35 -8.59
C GLN A 66 -9.79 1.43 -7.41
N LEU A 67 -8.90 1.48 -6.43
CA LEU A 67 -9.12 1.00 -5.06
C LEU A 67 -9.19 2.21 -4.11
N LEU A 68 -10.26 2.28 -3.32
CA LEU A 68 -10.38 3.20 -2.19
C LEU A 68 -10.20 2.39 -0.91
N VAL A 69 -9.13 2.64 -0.17
CA VAL A 69 -8.72 1.79 0.94
C VAL A 69 -8.63 2.60 2.23
N VAL A 70 -9.26 2.10 3.29
CA VAL A 70 -9.21 2.69 4.63
C VAL A 70 -8.60 1.67 5.60
N SER A 71 -7.69 2.13 6.44
CA SER A 71 -7.23 1.40 7.63
C SER A 71 -7.35 2.30 8.84
N ALA A 72 -7.95 1.82 9.93
CA ALA A 72 -8.07 2.62 11.15
C ALA A 72 -8.36 1.75 12.38
N LYS A 73 -8.06 2.31 13.56
CA LYS A 73 -8.54 1.77 14.84
C LYS A 73 -10.03 2.02 14.99
N TYR A 74 -10.73 1.05 15.56
CA TYR A 74 -12.16 1.15 15.86
C TYR A 74 -12.42 0.85 17.33
N THR A 75 -13.18 1.71 18.01
CA THR A 75 -13.40 1.62 19.46
C THR A 75 -14.31 0.46 19.87
N ALA A 76 -15.06 -0.10 18.92
CA ALA A 76 -15.96 -1.24 19.13
C ALA A 76 -15.59 -2.42 18.21
N PRO A 77 -14.40 -3.04 18.39
CA PRO A 77 -13.85 -4.03 17.44
C PRO A 77 -14.76 -5.24 17.24
N LEU A 78 -15.51 -5.66 18.27
CA LEU A 78 -16.48 -6.77 18.17
C LEU A 78 -17.57 -6.53 17.12
N LEU A 79 -17.95 -5.27 16.88
CA LEU A 79 -18.94 -4.92 15.85
C LEU A 79 -18.38 -5.17 14.45
N LEU A 80 -17.12 -4.76 14.20
CA LEU A 80 -16.49 -4.97 12.89
C LEU A 80 -16.13 -6.44 12.68
N ILE A 81 -15.71 -7.17 13.71
CA ILE A 81 -15.50 -8.63 13.64
C ILE A 81 -16.79 -9.33 13.16
N ALA A 82 -17.93 -8.98 13.76
CA ALA A 82 -19.21 -9.56 13.37
C ALA A 82 -19.60 -9.22 11.93
N LYS A 83 -19.38 -7.96 11.48
CA LYS A 83 -19.64 -7.53 10.09
C LYS A 83 -18.73 -8.25 9.09
N VAL A 84 -17.43 -8.35 9.37
CA VAL A 84 -16.48 -9.10 8.53
C VAL A 84 -16.90 -10.57 8.40
N ALA A 85 -17.29 -11.22 9.50
CA ALA A 85 -17.74 -12.61 9.48
C ALA A 85 -19.01 -12.82 8.63
N LYS A 86 -19.90 -11.82 8.58
CA LYS A 86 -21.10 -11.81 7.74
C LYS A 86 -20.85 -11.38 6.30
N LYS A 87 -19.62 -10.98 5.96
CA LYS A 87 -19.24 -10.40 4.66
C LYS A 87 -19.91 -9.04 4.39
N ASP A 88 -20.30 -8.32 5.44
CA ASP A 88 -20.84 -6.95 5.36
C ASP A 88 -19.70 -5.93 5.16
N TYR A 89 -18.83 -6.16 4.17
CA TYR A 89 -17.55 -5.45 4.00
C TYR A 89 -17.73 -3.96 3.69
N ARG A 90 -18.76 -3.62 2.90
CA ARG A 90 -19.12 -2.23 2.61
C ARG A 90 -19.49 -1.46 3.87
N ASP A 91 -20.20 -2.09 4.81
CA ASP A 91 -20.55 -1.45 6.08
C ASP A 91 -19.32 -1.27 6.97
N VAL A 92 -18.35 -2.19 6.92
CA VAL A 92 -17.05 -2.00 7.59
C VAL A 92 -16.32 -0.80 7.02
N TYR A 93 -16.27 -0.66 5.69
CA TYR A 93 -15.67 0.52 5.05
C TYR A 93 -16.35 1.82 5.49
N ILE A 94 -17.68 1.86 5.51
CA ILE A 94 -18.46 3.04 5.93
C ILE A 94 -18.13 3.41 7.38
N ASP A 95 -18.14 2.44 8.29
CA ASP A 95 -17.81 2.65 9.71
C ASP A 95 -16.38 3.20 9.87
N LEU A 96 -15.40 2.59 9.18
CA LEU A 96 -14.01 3.05 9.25
C LEU A 96 -13.83 4.45 8.66
N ASN A 97 -14.55 4.77 7.59
CA ASN A 97 -14.43 6.07 6.95
C ASN A 97 -15.07 7.21 7.75
N SER A 98 -16.12 6.92 8.54
CA SER A 98 -16.97 7.91 9.22
C SER A 98 -16.82 7.99 10.74
N ALA A 99 -16.48 6.89 11.41
CA ALA A 99 -16.57 6.75 12.86
C ALA A 99 -15.34 6.09 13.51
N SER A 100 -14.25 5.91 12.77
CA SER A 100 -12.97 5.43 13.33
C SER A 100 -12.27 6.46 14.21
N VAL A 101 -11.24 6.03 14.94
CA VAL A 101 -10.37 6.94 15.69
C VAL A 101 -9.58 7.81 14.69
N PRO A 102 -9.82 9.15 14.62
CA PRO A 102 -9.32 9.98 13.52
C PRO A 102 -7.80 9.93 13.32
N GLU A 103 -7.04 10.00 14.42
CA GLU A 103 -5.56 9.98 14.42
C GLU A 103 -4.96 8.66 13.92
N SER A 104 -5.75 7.59 13.86
CA SER A 104 -5.31 6.29 13.35
C SER A 104 -5.65 6.06 11.89
N LYS A 105 -6.47 6.95 11.30
CA LYS A 105 -7.01 6.73 9.97
C LYS A 105 -5.93 6.91 8.91
N ILE A 106 -5.82 5.90 8.07
CA ILE A 106 -5.13 5.90 6.79
C ILE A 106 -6.19 5.80 5.71
N PHE A 107 -6.12 6.65 4.71
CA PHE A 107 -6.95 6.59 3.52
C PHE A 107 -6.09 6.64 2.27
N ILE A 108 -6.33 5.73 1.34
CA ILE A 108 -5.53 5.54 0.13
C ILE A 108 -6.48 5.52 -1.06
N GLU A 109 -6.16 6.33 -2.06
CA GLU A 109 -6.81 6.32 -3.37
C GLU A 109 -5.76 5.83 -4.36
N ASP A 110 -5.87 4.56 -4.77
CA ASP A 110 -5.02 3.91 -5.78
C ASP A 110 -5.77 3.95 -7.10
N LEU A 111 -5.42 4.93 -7.94
CA LEU A 111 -6.07 5.18 -9.21
C LEU A 111 -5.45 4.30 -10.29
N GLY A 112 -6.21 3.30 -10.72
CA GLY A 112 -5.76 2.20 -11.58
C GLY A 112 -5.86 0.85 -10.89
N ALA A 113 -6.00 0.81 -9.56
CA ALA A 113 -5.98 -0.42 -8.77
C ALA A 113 -4.71 -1.25 -9.03
N ASP A 114 -3.58 -0.56 -9.20
CA ASP A 114 -2.32 -1.15 -9.67
C ASP A 114 -1.11 -0.78 -8.82
N GLY A 115 -1.37 -0.25 -7.62
CA GLY A 115 -0.37 0.09 -6.61
C GLY A 115 0.12 1.52 -6.71
N LEU A 116 0.71 2.01 -5.63
CA LEU A 116 1.13 3.41 -5.56
C LEU A 116 2.31 3.70 -6.49
N LYS A 117 2.25 4.84 -7.17
CA LYS A 117 3.33 5.34 -8.03
C LYS A 117 3.85 6.68 -7.50
N ALA A 118 5.16 6.75 -7.24
CA ALA A 118 5.78 7.96 -6.70
C ALA A 118 5.82 9.10 -7.72
N LYS A 119 5.95 8.75 -9.00
CA LYS A 119 6.13 9.67 -10.10
C LYS A 119 5.14 9.31 -11.19
N ARG A 120 4.56 10.33 -11.79
CA ARG A 120 3.65 10.17 -12.92
C ARG A 120 4.34 10.42 -14.26
N GLU A 121 3.81 9.80 -15.29
CA GLU A 121 3.91 10.29 -16.67
C GLU A 121 2.84 11.37 -16.93
N GLU A 122 2.98 12.13 -18.00
CA GLU A 122 2.05 13.20 -18.36
C GLU A 122 0.64 12.64 -18.63
N ASN A 123 -0.40 13.33 -18.16
CA ASN A 123 -1.84 12.97 -18.30
C ASN A 123 -2.32 11.70 -17.58
N GLN A 124 -1.54 11.12 -16.67
CA GLN A 124 -2.03 10.03 -15.81
C GLN A 124 -2.75 10.56 -14.56
N VAL A 125 -3.76 9.81 -14.12
CA VAL A 125 -4.36 9.94 -12.79
C VAL A 125 -3.31 9.66 -11.70
N PHE A 126 -3.47 10.25 -10.52
CA PHE A 126 -2.47 10.19 -9.45
C PHE A 126 -3.05 9.59 -8.18
N ASP A 127 -2.22 8.81 -7.49
CA ASP A 127 -2.61 8.21 -6.23
C ASP A 127 -2.53 9.22 -5.10
N THR A 128 -3.30 8.97 -4.04
CA THR A 128 -3.21 9.78 -2.83
C THR A 128 -3.13 8.93 -1.58
N PHE A 129 -2.40 9.45 -0.60
CA PHE A 129 -2.26 8.86 0.72
C PHE A 129 -2.56 9.92 1.76
N GLU A 130 -3.48 9.63 2.66
CA GLU A 130 -3.82 10.46 3.79
C GLU A 130 -3.62 9.65 5.08
N GLN A 131 -2.93 10.25 6.05
CA GLN A 131 -2.75 9.66 7.37
C GLN A 131 -2.90 10.75 8.43
N ALA A 132 -3.74 10.49 9.44
CA ALA A 132 -4.01 11.44 10.53
C ALA A 132 -4.32 12.87 10.02
N GLY A 133 -5.15 12.96 8.97
CA GLY A 133 -5.55 14.22 8.33
C GLY A 133 -4.48 14.89 7.45
N LYS A 134 -3.28 14.32 7.33
CA LYS A 134 -2.24 14.81 6.41
C LYS A 134 -2.33 14.05 5.08
N ARG A 135 -2.73 14.76 4.03
CA ARG A 135 -2.81 14.23 2.66
C ARG A 135 -1.53 14.54 1.86
N THR A 136 -1.05 13.52 1.15
CA THR A 136 0.02 13.61 0.13
C THR A 136 -0.56 13.11 -1.20
N VAL A 137 -0.33 13.88 -2.25
CA VAL A 137 -0.76 13.55 -3.62
C VAL A 137 0.48 13.11 -4.39
N PHE A 138 0.49 11.93 -4.99
CA PHE A 138 1.67 11.43 -5.69
C PHE A 138 1.71 11.87 -7.17
N ASP A 139 1.68 13.18 -7.41
CA ASP A 139 1.60 13.79 -8.75
C ASP A 139 2.94 14.32 -9.30
N SER A 140 4.07 14.00 -8.67
CA SER A 140 5.41 14.55 -8.92
C SER A 140 5.57 16.05 -8.61
N ASP A 141 4.56 16.75 -8.07
CA ASP A 141 4.62 18.18 -7.73
C ASP A 141 4.72 18.40 -6.21
N TRP A 142 5.84 17.95 -5.64
CA TRP A 142 6.12 18.10 -4.21
C TRP A 142 6.21 19.58 -3.78
N LYS A 143 6.61 20.47 -4.69
CA LYS A 143 6.71 21.91 -4.40
C LYS A 143 5.34 22.53 -4.14
N LYS A 144 4.32 22.19 -4.94
CA LYS A 144 2.93 22.62 -4.70
C LYS A 144 2.39 22.14 -3.36
N GLN A 145 2.90 21.02 -2.86
CA GLN A 145 2.57 20.46 -1.54
C GLN A 145 3.45 20.99 -0.41
N LYS A 146 4.34 21.95 -0.68
CA LYS A 146 5.30 22.53 0.29
C LYS A 146 6.24 21.49 0.92
N LEU A 147 6.60 20.47 0.15
CA LEU A 147 7.56 19.44 0.55
C LEU A 147 8.87 19.62 -0.21
N THR A 148 9.97 19.16 0.39
CA THR A 148 11.18 18.82 -0.36
C THR A 148 10.98 17.50 -1.12
N GLU A 149 11.78 17.25 -2.17
CA GLU A 149 11.73 15.97 -2.88
C GLU A 149 12.02 14.80 -1.94
N GLN A 150 12.95 14.98 -0.99
CA GLN A 150 13.28 13.96 -0.01
C GLN A 150 12.11 13.62 0.91
N GLU A 151 11.38 14.63 1.42
CA GLU A 151 10.20 14.41 2.26
C GLU A 151 9.07 13.74 1.48
N TYR A 152 8.89 14.12 0.22
CA TYR A 152 7.91 13.49 -0.67
C TYR A 152 8.23 12.02 -0.92
N MET A 153 9.48 11.69 -1.27
CA MET A 153 9.90 10.30 -1.48
C MET A 153 9.82 9.47 -0.20
N LYS A 154 10.08 10.09 0.96
CA LYS A 154 9.87 9.44 2.26
C LYS A 154 8.40 9.17 2.55
N ALA A 155 7.53 10.14 2.26
CA ALA A 155 6.08 9.96 2.39
C ALA A 155 5.58 8.83 1.47
N PHE A 156 6.08 8.77 0.23
CA PHE A 156 5.78 7.69 -0.70
C PHE A 156 6.21 6.33 -0.16
N SER A 157 7.47 6.18 0.25
CA SER A 157 7.96 4.89 0.76
C SER A 157 7.18 4.42 1.98
N GLY A 158 6.83 5.33 2.89
CA GLY A 158 6.01 5.00 4.06
C GLY A 158 4.55 4.67 3.72
N ALA A 159 4.00 5.31 2.69
CA ALA A 159 2.66 5.00 2.17
C ALA A 159 2.63 3.62 1.51
N ASP A 160 3.63 3.31 0.68
CA ASP A 160 3.76 2.02 -0.02
C ASP A 160 3.91 0.85 0.95
N ASP A 161 4.73 1.02 2.00
CA ASP A 161 4.87 0.02 3.07
C ASP A 161 3.55 -0.26 3.79
N GLN A 162 2.82 0.80 4.15
CA GLN A 162 1.52 0.66 4.81
C GLN A 162 0.47 0.06 3.88
N TYR A 163 0.46 0.45 2.60
CA TYR A 163 -0.49 -0.07 1.64
C TYR A 163 -0.23 -1.55 1.37
N ALA A 164 1.02 -1.96 1.18
CA ALA A 164 1.40 -3.36 1.01
C ALA A 164 0.96 -4.24 2.20
N HIS A 165 1.10 -3.73 3.43
CA HIS A 165 0.58 -4.40 4.64
C HIS A 165 -0.95 -4.58 4.58
N ILE A 166 -1.68 -3.51 4.25
CA ILE A 166 -3.14 -3.54 4.13
C ILE A 166 -3.59 -4.54 3.05
N LEU A 167 -2.99 -4.48 1.86
CA LEU A 167 -3.29 -5.37 0.75
C LEU A 167 -3.03 -6.83 1.11
N THR A 168 -1.96 -7.11 1.85
CA THR A 168 -1.66 -8.46 2.34
C THR A 168 -2.75 -8.97 3.28
N ALA A 169 -3.24 -8.15 4.20
CA ALA A 169 -4.34 -8.52 5.10
C ALA A 169 -5.65 -8.78 4.33
N LEU A 170 -5.97 -7.95 3.33
CA LEU A 170 -7.14 -8.13 2.46
C LEU A 170 -7.04 -9.42 1.64
N LEU A 171 -5.90 -9.67 0.99
CA LEU A 171 -5.66 -10.91 0.24
C LEU A 171 -5.77 -12.15 1.14
N ALA A 172 -5.24 -12.10 2.36
CA ALA A 172 -5.37 -13.18 3.34
C ALA A 172 -6.83 -13.42 3.75
N GLN A 173 -7.64 -12.37 3.86
CA GLN A 173 -9.08 -12.51 4.12
C GLN A 173 -9.81 -13.16 2.96
N LEU A 174 -9.54 -12.73 1.72
CA LEU A 174 -10.20 -13.29 0.54
C LEU A 174 -9.96 -14.81 0.47
N LYS A 175 -8.71 -15.24 0.68
CA LYS A 175 -8.28 -16.66 0.72
C LYS A 175 -9.00 -17.49 1.78
N LYS A 176 -9.52 -16.89 2.86
CA LYS A 176 -10.32 -17.60 3.89
C LYS A 176 -11.78 -17.79 3.49
N THR A 177 -12.25 -17.04 2.50
CA THR A 177 -13.67 -16.97 2.13
C THR A 177 -13.98 -17.53 0.75
N SER A 178 -12.94 -17.85 -0.03
CA SER A 178 -12.99 -18.69 -1.24
C SER A 178 -13.14 -20.16 -0.84
#